data_AF-A0A950WMD7-F1
#
_entry.id   AF-A0A950WMD7-F1
#
_cell.length_a   1.000
_cell.length_b   1.000
_cell.length_c   1.000
_cell.angle_alpha   90.00
_cell.angle_beta   90.00
_cell.angle_gamma   90.00
#
_symmetry.space_group_name_H-M   'P 1'
#
loop_
_entity.id
_entity.type
_entity.pdbx_description
1 polymer ?
#
loop_
_entity_poly.entity_id
_entity_poly.type
_entity_poly.pdbx_seq_one_letter_code
_entity_poly.pdbx_strand_id
1 'polypeptide(L)'
;MIQNRSIQIAAITLGIAICFTVTISAQQQAATPDTNYDVTLQLVIGSNETGAKNDLPSNLNSVAQSIRSNFSFTSYRLSSTFVGRLANTGHFDYESVANIEGKELSPSVPTFLDWSLVDLEMIPGTHNLRAQSFKFGTRVPIYVGDASKGQQAVNYEHIGVSLVRVGLIQNTPTLIGTLHLPGQSGTIFLVMTVRPTDS
;
A
#
# COMPACT_ATOMS: atom_id res chain seq x y z
N MET A 1 -4.81 -90.75 10.16
CA MET A 1 -5.89 -91.50 10.83
C MET A 1 -5.48 -91.69 12.28
N ILE A 2 -6.37 -91.40 13.24
CA ILE A 2 -6.21 -91.44 14.73
C ILE A 2 -5.57 -90.15 15.32
N GLN A 3 -6.32 -89.12 15.75
CA GLN A 3 -7.16 -88.97 16.98
C GLN A 3 -6.28 -88.54 18.18
N ASN A 4 -6.23 -87.26 18.58
CA ASN A 4 -7.17 -86.42 19.37
C ASN A 4 -6.68 -86.19 20.81
N ARG A 5 -6.63 -84.88 21.17
CA ARG A 5 -7.10 -84.22 22.40
C ARG A 5 -6.45 -84.52 23.77
N SER A 6 -5.92 -83.45 24.38
CA SER A 6 -6.19 -83.00 25.77
C SER A 6 -5.52 -81.61 25.94
N ILE A 7 -6.26 -80.51 25.98
CA ILE A 7 -6.89 -79.87 27.15
C ILE A 7 -5.89 -79.54 28.27
N GLN A 8 -5.41 -78.30 28.29
CA GLN A 8 -5.03 -77.51 29.49
C GLN A 8 -5.48 -76.06 29.20
N ILE A 9 -6.64 -75.61 29.66
CA ILE A 9 -6.94 -74.96 30.96
C ILE A 9 -6.08 -73.71 31.24
N ALA A 10 -6.78 -72.57 31.20
CA ALA A 10 -6.61 -71.33 31.98
C ALA A 10 -5.48 -70.34 31.66
N ALA A 11 -5.86 -69.19 31.07
CA ALA A 11 -5.40 -67.85 31.45
C ALA A 11 -6.42 -66.83 30.90
N ILE A 12 -7.35 -66.34 31.73
CA ILE A 12 -7.29 -65.01 32.38
C ILE A 12 -7.42 -63.87 31.35
N THR A 13 -8.64 -63.42 31.07
CA THR A 13 -9.23 -62.15 31.57
C THR A 13 -8.47 -60.88 31.16
N LEU A 14 -9.22 -59.95 30.55
CA LEU A 14 -8.98 -58.49 30.52
C LEU A 14 -8.12 -57.93 29.36
N GLY A 15 -8.81 -57.35 28.38
CA GLY A 15 -8.20 -56.56 27.30
C GLY A 15 -9.25 -55.66 26.66
N ILE A 16 -9.57 -54.61 27.39
CA ILE A 16 -10.58 -53.58 27.12
C ILE A 16 -10.50 -53.06 25.67
N ALA A 17 -11.68 -52.93 25.07
CA ALA A 17 -11.93 -52.29 23.78
C ALA A 17 -11.19 -50.94 23.67
N ILE A 18 -10.17 -50.89 22.83
CA ILE A 18 -9.56 -49.63 22.39
C ILE A 18 -10.49 -49.02 21.35
N CYS A 19 -11.54 -48.34 21.83
CA CYS A 19 -12.22 -47.33 21.03
C CYS A 19 -11.23 -46.18 20.83
N PHE A 20 -10.60 -46.13 19.67
CA PHE A 20 -9.89 -44.95 19.20
C PHE A 20 -10.87 -43.78 19.12
N THR A 21 -10.89 -42.93 20.14
CA THR A 21 -11.50 -41.60 20.08
C THR A 21 -10.59 -40.70 19.25
N VAL A 22 -10.79 -40.72 17.93
CA VAL A 22 -10.24 -39.68 17.05
C VAL A 22 -11.00 -38.40 17.37
N THR A 23 -10.47 -37.61 18.31
CA THR A 23 -10.92 -36.23 18.50
C THR A 23 -10.38 -35.44 17.32
N ILE A 24 -11.20 -35.34 16.27
CA ILE A 24 -11.00 -34.36 15.21
C ILE A 24 -11.23 -33.00 15.86
N SER A 25 -10.16 -32.35 16.32
CA SER A 25 -10.17 -30.93 16.58
C SER A 25 -10.36 -30.24 15.23
N ALA A 26 -11.61 -30.06 14.82
CA ALA A 26 -11.96 -29.06 13.83
C ALA A 26 -11.58 -27.71 14.45
N GLN A 27 -10.33 -27.29 14.23
CA GLN A 27 -9.97 -25.89 14.39
C GLN A 27 -10.89 -25.13 13.46
N GLN A 28 -11.95 -24.55 14.01
CA GLN A 28 -12.68 -23.46 13.39
C GLN A 28 -11.62 -22.38 13.13
N GLN A 29 -11.04 -22.42 11.93
CA GLN A 29 -10.40 -21.27 11.33
C GLN A 29 -11.51 -20.23 11.32
N ALA A 30 -11.52 -19.33 12.30
CA ALA A 30 -12.42 -18.20 12.30
C ALA A 30 -12.15 -17.48 10.99
N ALA A 31 -13.08 -17.59 10.04
CA ALA A 31 -13.00 -16.83 8.81
C ALA A 31 -12.93 -15.37 9.24
N THR A 32 -11.75 -14.76 9.08
CA THR A 32 -11.63 -13.31 9.24
C THR A 32 -12.64 -12.70 8.28
N PRO A 33 -13.59 -11.89 8.77
CA PRO A 33 -14.61 -11.31 7.91
C PRO A 33 -13.95 -10.64 6.72
N ASP A 34 -14.50 -10.89 5.53
CA ASP A 34 -14.04 -10.35 4.24
C ASP A 34 -14.12 -8.81 4.26
N THR A 35 -13.15 -8.19 4.92
CA THR A 35 -13.09 -6.75 5.11
C THR A 35 -12.48 -6.15 3.86
N ASN A 36 -13.23 -5.31 3.17
CA ASN A 36 -12.70 -4.50 2.08
C ASN A 36 -12.14 -3.19 2.63
N TYR A 37 -11.19 -2.61 1.90
CA TYR A 37 -10.55 -1.35 2.26
C TYR A 37 -10.64 -0.36 1.11
N ASP A 38 -11.03 0.87 1.43
CA ASP A 38 -10.83 2.03 0.59
C ASP A 38 -9.46 2.64 0.91
N VAL A 39 -8.60 2.72 -0.10
CA VAL A 39 -7.26 3.32 0.00
C VAL A 39 -7.25 4.62 -0.77
N THR A 40 -6.81 5.67 -0.11
CA THR A 40 -6.60 6.99 -0.71
C THR A 40 -5.11 7.31 -0.69
N LEU A 41 -4.52 7.54 -1.86
CA LEU A 41 -3.16 8.07 -2.02
C LEU A 41 -3.25 9.54 -2.43
N GLN A 42 -2.72 10.42 -1.59
CA GLN A 42 -2.65 11.86 -1.81
C GLN A 42 -1.21 12.27 -2.07
N LEU A 43 -1.01 13.03 -3.14
CA LEU A 43 0.28 13.62 -3.48
C LEU A 43 0.27 15.06 -2.98
N VAL A 44 1.13 15.35 -2.00
CA VAL A 44 1.32 16.70 -1.48
C VAL A 44 2.64 17.24 -2.02
N ILE A 45 2.65 18.46 -2.54
CA ILE A 45 3.86 19.10 -3.03
C ILE A 45 4.29 20.17 -2.04
N GLY A 46 5.52 20.04 -1.52
CA GLY A 46 6.23 21.15 -0.91
C GLY A 46 7.06 21.88 -1.96
N SER A 47 6.98 23.21 -2.02
CA SER A 47 7.74 24.01 -2.97
C SER A 47 8.13 25.38 -2.40
N ASN A 48 9.26 25.89 -2.87
CA ASN A 48 9.76 27.24 -2.60
C ASN A 48 9.47 28.24 -3.73
N GLU A 49 8.71 27.83 -4.76
CA GLU A 49 8.34 28.71 -5.85
C GLU A 49 7.47 29.88 -5.38
N THR A 50 7.85 31.09 -5.77
CA THR A 50 7.06 32.31 -5.49
C THR A 50 5.69 32.21 -6.13
N GLY A 51 4.63 32.44 -5.34
CA GLY A 51 3.24 32.40 -5.81
C GLY A 51 2.59 31.01 -5.77
N ALA A 52 3.30 29.97 -5.30
CA ALA A 52 2.68 28.68 -5.04
C ALA A 52 1.59 28.81 -3.94
N LYS A 53 0.39 28.31 -4.24
CA LYS A 53 -0.74 28.31 -3.30
C LYS A 53 -0.50 27.31 -2.17
N ASN A 54 -1.06 27.61 -1.00
CA ASN A 54 -1.08 26.72 0.15
C ASN A 54 -2.53 26.29 0.38
N ASP A 55 -2.92 25.16 -0.23
CA ASP A 55 -4.31 24.69 -0.35
C ASP A 55 -4.49 23.27 0.18
N LEU A 56 -3.76 22.93 1.25
CA LEU A 56 -3.92 21.63 1.89
C LEU A 56 -5.29 21.49 2.57
N PRO A 57 -6.03 20.40 2.29
CA PRO A 57 -7.29 20.15 2.96
C PRO A 57 -7.07 19.78 4.44
N SER A 58 -8.05 20.10 5.28
CA SER A 58 -7.95 20.01 6.73
C SER A 58 -7.71 18.58 7.25
N ASN A 59 -8.14 17.56 6.50
CA ASN A 59 -7.89 16.15 6.83
C ASN A 59 -6.39 15.80 6.79
N LEU A 60 -5.54 16.62 6.17
CA LEU A 60 -4.10 16.42 6.10
C LEU A 60 -3.31 17.22 7.14
N ASN A 61 -3.98 17.95 8.04
CA ASN A 61 -3.31 18.87 8.97
C ASN A 61 -2.24 18.20 9.84
N SER A 62 -2.49 17.00 10.37
CA SER A 62 -1.53 16.26 11.21
C SER A 62 -0.27 15.89 10.44
N VAL A 63 -0.43 15.34 9.23
CA VAL A 63 0.69 14.99 8.35
C VAL A 63 1.41 16.25 7.88
N ALA A 64 0.68 17.32 7.55
CA ALA A 64 1.25 18.59 7.13
C ALA A 64 2.13 19.22 8.22
N GLN A 65 1.75 19.10 9.50
CA GLN A 65 2.59 19.53 10.62
C GLN A 65 3.89 18.72 10.68
N SER A 66 3.81 17.39 10.54
CA SER A 66 4.99 16.52 10.49
C SER A 66 5.89 16.82 9.29
N ILE A 67 5.31 17.07 8.11
CA ILE A 67 6.10 17.47 6.93
C ILE A 67 6.80 18.80 7.19
N ARG A 68 6.10 19.81 7.74
CA ARG A 68 6.67 21.14 8.01
C ARG A 68 7.75 21.15 9.08
N SER A 69 7.75 20.20 10.02
CA SER A 69 8.82 20.08 11.00
C SER A 69 10.10 19.47 10.43
N ASN A 70 10.00 18.68 9.35
CA ASN A 70 11.13 18.00 8.72
C ASN A 70 11.63 18.69 7.45
N PHE A 71 10.79 19.47 6.79
CA PHE A 71 11.07 20.11 5.51
C PHE A 71 10.72 21.60 5.57
N SER A 72 11.59 22.44 5.02
CA SER A 72 11.42 23.91 5.05
C SER A 72 10.95 24.44 3.69
N PHE A 73 9.71 24.11 3.31
CA PHE A 73 9.09 24.68 2.10
C PHE A 73 8.21 25.90 2.45
N THR A 74 8.20 26.91 1.58
CA THR A 74 7.34 28.11 1.76
C THR A 74 5.87 27.80 1.52
N SER A 75 5.56 26.77 0.72
CA SER A 75 4.21 26.39 0.36
C SER A 75 4.03 24.87 0.38
N TYR A 76 2.81 24.43 0.70
CA TYR A 76 2.41 23.03 0.59
C TYR A 76 1.04 22.97 -0.07
N ARG A 77 0.89 22.17 -1.13
CA ARG A 77 -0.38 22.02 -1.85
C ARG A 77 -0.75 20.58 -2.10
N LEU A 78 -2.05 20.31 -2.22
CA LEU A 78 -2.51 19.01 -2.69
C LEU A 78 -2.44 19.00 -4.23
N SER A 79 -1.61 18.12 -4.79
CA SER A 79 -1.51 17.92 -6.24
C SER A 79 -2.62 17.04 -6.76
N SER A 80 -2.77 15.85 -6.16
CA SER A 80 -3.63 14.80 -6.70
C SER A 80 -4.12 13.89 -5.58
N THR A 81 -5.28 13.30 -5.81
CA THR A 81 -5.86 12.28 -4.94
C THR A 81 -6.28 11.09 -5.79
N PHE A 82 -5.74 9.92 -5.47
CA PHE A 82 -6.08 8.64 -6.08
C PHE A 82 -6.84 7.81 -5.05
N VAL A 83 -7.90 7.14 -5.49
CA VAL A 83 -8.71 6.29 -4.63
C VAL A 83 -8.80 4.91 -5.28
N GLY A 84 -8.53 3.88 -4.49
CA GLY A 84 -8.63 2.49 -4.86
C GLY A 84 -9.42 1.72 -3.81
N ARG A 85 -9.95 0.57 -4.20
CA ARG A 85 -10.57 -0.39 -3.28
C ARG A 85 -9.88 -1.73 -3.43
N LEU A 86 -9.60 -2.39 -2.32
CA LEU A 86 -9.03 -3.73 -2.29
C LEU A 86 -9.65 -4.58 -1.20
N ALA A 87 -9.72 -5.88 -1.46
CA ALA A 87 -10.06 -6.86 -0.44
C ALA A 87 -8.92 -7.02 0.58
N ASN A 88 -9.22 -7.60 1.74
CA ASN A 88 -8.20 -8.05 2.68
C ASN A 88 -7.23 -9.02 1.97
N THR A 89 -5.93 -8.84 2.17
CA THR A 89 -4.85 -9.55 1.44
C THR A 89 -4.93 -9.38 -0.09
N GLY A 90 -5.62 -8.34 -0.55
CA GLY A 90 -5.79 -8.05 -1.96
C GLY A 90 -4.61 -7.30 -2.57
N HIS A 91 -4.71 -7.13 -3.89
CA HIS A 91 -3.76 -6.38 -4.70
C HIS A 91 -4.48 -5.25 -5.42
N PHE A 92 -3.82 -4.09 -5.51
CA PHE A 92 -4.28 -2.93 -6.24
C PHE A 92 -3.14 -2.38 -7.10
N ASP A 93 -3.42 -2.15 -8.39
CA ASP A 93 -2.56 -1.42 -9.32
C ASP A 93 -3.33 -0.25 -9.93
N TYR A 94 -2.63 0.84 -10.18
CA TYR A 94 -3.16 2.01 -10.85
C TYR A 94 -2.13 2.60 -11.79
N GLU A 95 -2.56 2.91 -13.01
CA GLU A 95 -1.75 3.59 -14.02
C GLU A 95 -2.57 4.77 -14.57
N SER A 96 -1.92 5.91 -14.78
CA SER A 96 -2.59 7.13 -15.25
C SER A 96 -1.64 8.11 -15.92
N VAL A 97 -2.24 9.04 -16.66
CA VAL A 97 -1.59 10.28 -17.11
C VAL A 97 -1.99 11.36 -16.13
N ALA A 98 -1.00 11.96 -15.46
CA ALA A 98 -1.22 12.96 -14.42
C ALA A 98 -0.56 14.29 -14.78
N ASN A 99 -1.12 15.39 -14.29
CA ASN A 99 -0.45 16.67 -14.22
C ASN A 99 -0.09 16.93 -12.76
N ILE A 100 1.04 16.37 -12.32
CA ILE A 100 1.44 16.40 -10.90
C ILE A 100 1.74 17.83 -10.45
N GLU A 101 2.12 18.73 -11.33
CA GLU A 101 2.54 20.07 -10.92
C GLU A 101 1.42 21.10 -10.97
N GLY A 102 0.28 20.75 -11.58
CA GLY A 102 -0.81 21.69 -11.89
C GLY A 102 -0.43 22.73 -12.93
N LYS A 103 0.78 22.65 -13.51
CA LYS A 103 1.24 23.44 -14.65
C LYS A 103 1.24 22.49 -15.84
N GLU A 104 0.28 22.65 -16.74
CA GLU A 104 0.27 21.91 -18.00
C GLU A 104 1.48 22.34 -18.82
N LEU A 105 2.58 21.57 -18.76
CA LEU A 105 3.82 21.87 -19.49
C LEU A 105 3.55 21.94 -21.00
N SER A 106 2.67 21.06 -21.49
CA SER A 106 1.98 21.14 -22.77
C SER A 106 1.01 19.95 -22.87
N PRO A 107 -0.15 20.06 -23.55
CA PRO A 107 -1.02 18.91 -23.82
C PRO A 107 -0.31 17.76 -24.56
N SER A 108 0.81 18.05 -25.24
CA SER A 108 1.59 17.08 -26.01
C SER A 108 2.68 16.37 -25.22
N VAL A 109 2.90 16.73 -23.95
CA VAL A 109 4.00 16.20 -23.13
C VAL A 109 3.46 15.76 -21.74
N PRO A 110 2.79 14.60 -21.66
CA PRO A 110 2.16 14.13 -20.44
C PRO A 110 3.18 13.67 -19.39
N THR A 111 2.82 13.70 -18.11
CA THR A 111 3.51 12.92 -17.07
C THR A 111 2.75 11.63 -16.84
N PHE A 112 3.46 10.51 -16.77
CA PHE A 112 2.86 9.20 -16.48
C PHE A 112 3.05 8.86 -15.01
N LEU A 113 2.08 8.21 -14.39
CA LEU A 113 2.12 7.81 -13.01
C LEU A 113 1.59 6.39 -12.87
N ASP A 114 2.25 5.60 -12.05
CA ASP A 114 1.81 4.28 -11.64
C ASP A 114 1.99 4.11 -10.13
N TRP A 115 1.10 3.38 -9.49
CA TRP A 115 1.32 2.93 -8.11
C TRP A 115 0.60 1.63 -7.84
N SER A 116 1.14 0.87 -6.89
CA SER A 116 0.55 -0.39 -6.48
C SER A 116 0.71 -0.67 -4.99
N LEU A 117 -0.23 -1.44 -4.47
CA LEU A 117 -0.29 -1.91 -3.09
C LEU A 117 -0.58 -3.41 -3.10
N VAL A 118 0.16 -4.18 -2.31
CA VAL A 118 0.09 -5.64 -2.29
C VAL A 118 -0.07 -6.14 -0.85
N ASP A 119 -0.95 -7.11 -0.68
CA ASP A 119 -1.22 -7.86 0.56
C ASP A 119 -1.45 -6.93 1.76
N LEU A 120 -2.48 -6.07 1.64
CA LEU A 120 -2.92 -5.24 2.76
C LEU A 120 -3.75 -6.07 3.75
N GLU A 121 -3.28 -6.15 4.98
CA GLU A 121 -3.94 -6.90 6.05
C GLU A 121 -3.97 -6.10 7.36
N MET A 122 -4.95 -6.41 8.21
CA MET A 122 -5.00 -5.90 9.57
C MET A 122 -4.14 -6.76 10.49
N ILE A 123 -3.33 -6.13 11.33
CA ILE A 123 -2.55 -6.84 12.34
C ILE A 123 -3.51 -7.25 13.48
N PRO A 124 -3.65 -8.55 13.79
CA PRO A 124 -4.60 -9.04 14.78
C PRO A 124 -4.47 -8.34 16.14
N GLY A 125 -5.61 -7.96 16.72
CA GLY A 125 -5.67 -7.29 18.02
C GLY A 125 -5.25 -5.82 18.01
N THR A 126 -5.04 -5.22 16.84
CA THR A 126 -4.66 -3.81 16.69
C THR A 126 -5.49 -3.11 15.61
N HIS A 127 -5.40 -1.78 15.55
CA HIS A 127 -5.92 -0.97 14.44
C HIS A 127 -4.85 -0.66 13.39
N ASN A 128 -3.72 -1.37 13.46
CA ASN A 128 -2.63 -1.20 12.53
C ASN A 128 -2.83 -2.12 11.34
N LEU A 129 -2.51 -1.60 10.17
CA LEU A 129 -2.53 -2.29 8.91
C LEU A 129 -1.08 -2.49 8.44
N ARG A 130 -0.86 -3.57 7.70
CA ARG A 130 0.42 -3.87 7.07
C ARG A 130 0.18 -4.21 5.62
N ALA A 131 0.95 -3.61 4.73
CA ALA A 131 1.06 -4.04 3.34
C ALA A 131 2.43 -4.69 3.12
N GLN A 132 2.46 -5.74 2.30
CA GLN A 132 3.70 -6.40 1.91
C GLN A 132 4.51 -5.55 0.93
N SER A 133 3.87 -4.84 0.01
CA SER A 133 4.60 -3.99 -0.92
C SER A 133 3.79 -2.75 -1.25
N PHE A 134 4.50 -1.63 -1.36
CA PHE A 134 4.01 -0.42 -1.98
C PHE A 134 5.00 0.04 -3.04
N LYS A 135 4.50 0.41 -4.21
CA LYS A 135 5.31 1.01 -5.27
C LYS A 135 4.62 2.26 -5.76
N PHE A 136 5.41 3.27 -6.05
CA PHE A 136 5.00 4.47 -6.73
C PHE A 136 6.05 4.81 -7.78
N GLY A 137 5.62 5.01 -9.01
CA GLY A 137 6.45 5.40 -10.14
C GLY A 137 5.83 6.60 -10.85
N THR A 138 6.69 7.49 -11.35
CA THR A 138 6.26 8.50 -12.31
C THR A 138 7.35 8.76 -13.34
N ARG A 139 6.93 8.98 -14.58
CA ARG A 139 7.79 9.35 -15.70
C ARG A 139 7.52 10.81 -16.02
N VAL A 140 8.44 11.67 -15.62
CA VAL A 140 8.34 13.12 -15.80
C VAL A 140 9.10 13.54 -17.05
N PRO A 141 8.55 14.46 -17.86
CA PRO A 141 9.24 14.99 -19.01
C PRO A 141 10.36 15.96 -18.59
N ILE A 142 11.51 15.83 -19.23
CA ILE A 142 12.63 16.75 -19.12
C ILE A 142 12.97 17.30 -20.52
N TYR A 143 13.13 18.61 -20.63
CA TYR A 143 13.54 19.24 -21.88
C TYR A 143 15.06 19.21 -22.01
N VAL A 144 15.52 18.59 -23.09
CA VAL A 144 16.94 18.43 -23.40
C VAL A 144 17.27 19.24 -24.66
N GLY A 145 18.22 20.15 -24.55
CA GLY A 145 18.70 20.96 -25.67
C GLY A 145 18.55 22.47 -25.45
N ASP A 146 19.26 23.22 -26.29
CA ASP A 146 19.30 24.68 -26.25
C ASP A 146 18.02 25.26 -26.86
N ALA A 147 17.20 25.93 -26.03
CA ALA A 147 15.96 26.58 -26.44
C ALA A 147 16.18 27.60 -27.59
N SER A 148 17.39 28.15 -27.71
CA SER A 148 17.73 29.14 -28.74
C SER A 148 17.87 28.56 -30.15
N LYS A 149 17.95 27.23 -30.31
CA LYS A 149 18.12 26.54 -31.60
C LYS A 149 16.85 25.91 -32.17
N GLY A 150 15.69 26.20 -31.58
CA GLY A 150 14.39 26.05 -32.24
C GLY A 150 13.64 24.73 -32.02
N GLN A 151 14.26 23.67 -31.49
CA GLN A 151 13.55 22.48 -31.00
C GLN A 151 14.26 21.86 -29.79
N GLN A 152 13.58 21.82 -28.64
CA GLN A 152 14.01 21.05 -27.49
C GLN A 152 13.47 19.63 -27.61
N ALA A 153 14.33 18.64 -27.47
CA ALA A 153 13.91 17.25 -27.39
C ALA A 153 13.31 16.99 -26.00
N VAL A 154 12.22 16.23 -25.94
CA VAL A 154 11.66 15.77 -24.66
C VAL A 154 12.20 14.38 -24.37
N ASN A 155 12.85 14.22 -23.23
CA ASN A 155 13.18 12.92 -22.66
C ASN A 155 12.31 12.66 -21.42
N TYR A 156 12.20 11.40 -20.99
CA TYR A 156 11.47 11.04 -19.79
C TYR A 156 12.40 10.52 -18.72
N GLU A 157 12.32 11.12 -17.54
CA GLU A 157 13.03 10.66 -16.36
C GLU A 157 12.09 9.86 -15.47
N HIS A 158 12.51 8.66 -15.09
CA HIS A 158 11.74 7.80 -14.21
C HIS A 158 12.17 8.01 -12.76
N ILE A 159 11.23 8.41 -11.91
CA ILE A 159 11.41 8.56 -10.47
C ILE A 159 10.38 7.71 -9.74
N GLY A 160 10.72 7.19 -8.56
CA GLY A 160 9.82 6.31 -7.84
C GLY A 160 10.29 5.95 -6.45
N VAL A 161 9.38 5.35 -5.69
CA VAL A 161 9.63 4.76 -4.36
C VAL A 161 9.10 3.33 -4.37
N SER A 162 9.86 2.41 -3.78
CA SER A 162 9.44 1.03 -3.59
C SER A 162 9.73 0.61 -2.15
N LEU A 163 8.70 0.14 -1.45
CA LEU A 163 8.76 -0.27 -0.06
C LEU A 163 8.38 -1.74 0.04
N VAL A 164 9.23 -2.53 0.68
CA VAL A 164 9.03 -3.98 0.91
C VAL A 164 8.17 -4.30 2.13
N ARG A 165 7.72 -3.26 2.83
CA ARG A 165 6.73 -3.32 3.92
C ARG A 165 6.26 -1.91 4.23
N VAL A 166 4.96 -1.73 4.38
CA VAL A 166 4.38 -0.45 4.83
C VAL A 166 3.50 -0.69 6.04
N GLY A 167 3.78 0.03 7.13
CA GLY A 167 2.90 0.08 8.30
C GLY A 167 1.96 1.28 8.17
N LEU A 168 0.67 1.04 8.37
CA LEU A 168 -0.38 2.05 8.25
C LEU A 168 -1.26 2.00 9.50
N ILE A 169 -1.88 3.12 9.84
CA ILE A 169 -2.87 3.17 10.92
C ILE A 169 -4.23 3.41 10.27
N GLN A 170 -5.22 2.60 10.63
CA GLN A 170 -6.56 2.71 10.08
C GLN A 170 -7.13 4.12 10.32
N ASN A 171 -7.83 4.65 9.31
CA ASN A 171 -8.45 5.97 9.31
C ASN A 171 -7.50 7.16 9.56
N THR A 172 -6.19 6.94 9.44
CA THR A 172 -5.17 7.95 9.74
C THR A 172 -4.29 8.22 8.52
N PRO A 173 -4.23 9.47 8.03
CA PRO A 173 -3.29 9.84 6.98
C PRO A 173 -1.85 9.59 7.44
N THR A 174 -1.10 8.84 6.65
CA THR A 174 0.26 8.40 6.96
C THR A 174 1.20 8.83 5.84
N LEU A 175 2.29 9.52 6.18
CA LEU A 175 3.37 9.81 5.22
C LEU A 175 4.15 8.52 4.96
N ILE A 176 4.06 8.00 3.73
CA ILE A 176 4.69 6.73 3.37
C ILE A 176 5.93 6.91 2.48
N GLY A 177 6.13 8.07 1.87
CA GLY A 177 7.29 8.30 1.02
C GLY A 177 7.46 9.75 0.59
N THR A 178 8.64 10.03 0.05
CA THR A 178 9.05 11.34 -0.45
C THR A 178 9.80 11.19 -1.77
N LEU A 179 9.52 12.04 -2.75
CA LEU A 179 10.20 12.06 -4.05
C LEU A 179 10.64 13.47 -4.41
N HIS A 180 11.87 13.60 -4.87
CA HIS A 180 12.37 14.84 -5.44
C HIS A 180 12.04 14.91 -6.93
N LEU A 181 11.57 16.06 -7.39
CA LEU A 181 11.27 16.28 -8.80
C LEU A 181 12.53 16.75 -9.55
N PRO A 182 12.94 16.06 -10.63
CA PRO A 182 14.05 16.49 -11.47
C PRO A 182 13.84 17.91 -12.03
N GLY A 183 14.89 18.74 -11.95
CA GLY A 183 14.86 20.09 -12.50
C GLY A 183 13.97 21.10 -11.75
N GLN A 184 13.40 20.73 -10.59
CA GLN A 184 12.50 21.60 -9.82
C GLN A 184 12.88 21.75 -8.36
N SER A 185 12.52 22.90 -7.77
CA SER A 185 12.71 23.21 -6.35
C SER A 185 11.57 22.70 -5.48
N GLY A 186 11.11 21.46 -5.72
CA GLY A 186 9.95 20.87 -5.07
C GLY A 186 10.15 19.42 -4.63
N THR A 187 9.30 18.96 -3.71
CA THR A 187 9.28 17.57 -3.24
C THR A 187 7.85 17.09 -3.13
N ILE A 188 7.59 15.90 -3.66
CA ILE A 188 6.33 15.19 -3.54
C ILE A 188 6.37 14.36 -2.26
N PHE A 189 5.33 14.47 -1.46
CA PHE A 189 5.05 13.66 -0.29
C PHE A 189 3.89 12.73 -0.60
N LEU A 190 4.10 11.44 -0.41
CA LEU A 190 3.10 10.41 -0.59
C LEU A 190 2.37 10.18 0.73
N VAL A 191 1.10 10.56 0.79
CA VAL A 191 0.27 10.41 1.99
C VAL A 191 -0.81 9.38 1.71
N MET A 192 -0.81 8.29 2.46
CA MET A 192 -1.80 7.22 2.30
C MET A 192 -2.76 7.20 3.48
N THR A 193 -4.05 7.06 3.18
CA THR A 193 -5.10 6.80 4.16
C THR A 193 -5.82 5.52 3.78
N VAL A 194 -6.04 4.63 4.75
CA VAL A 194 -6.80 3.40 4.56
C VAL A 194 -8.01 3.41 5.48
N ARG A 195 -9.18 3.08 4.94
CA ARG A 195 -10.43 2.97 5.69
C ARG A 195 -11.08 1.63 5.37
N PRO A 196 -11.59 0.88 6.35
CA PRO A 196 -12.44 -0.26 6.03
C PRO A 196 -13.70 0.24 5.34
N THR A 197 -14.20 -0.54 4.39
CA THR A 197 -15.49 -0.33 3.77
C THR A 197 -16.50 -1.21 4.51
N ASP A 198 -17.61 -0.62 4.93
CA ASP A 198 -18.71 -1.39 5.52
C ASP A 198 -19.22 -2.42 4.48
N SER A 199 -19.41 -3.66 4.93
CA SER A 199 -19.86 -4.79 4.10
C SER A 199 -21.32 -4.66 3.70
#